data_AF-A0A535NHZ0-F1
#
_entry.id   AF-A0A535NHZ0-F1
#
_cell.length_a   1.000
_cell.length_b   1.000
_cell.length_c   1.000
_cell.angle_alpha   90.00
_cell.angle_beta   90.00
_cell.angle_gamma   90.00
#
_symmetry.space_group_name_H-M   'P 1'
#
loop_
_entity.id
_entity.type
_entity.pdbx_description
1 polymer ?
#
loop_
_entity_poly.entity_id
_entity_poly.type
_entity_poly.pdbx_seq_one_letter_code
_entity_poly.pdbx_strand_id
1 'polypeptide(L)'
;MRTADILAWTLFQTGDDRDAEAASRQALRLGTQDATMFFHRGMIEARLGQTAAAIGDLHQALYINPYFSLLWAPVARNTLISLGAMS
;
A
#
# COMPACT_ATOMS: atom_id res chain seq x y z
N MET A 1 0.06 -11.58 7.92
CA MET A 1 -1.13 -12.46 7.82
C MET A 1 -2.36 -11.61 7.49
N ARG A 2 -3.31 -12.13 6.70
CA ARG A 2 -4.46 -11.40 6.13
C ARG A 2 -5.25 -10.53 7.12
N THR A 3 -5.42 -10.96 8.36
CA THR A 3 -6.11 -10.18 9.40
C THR A 3 -5.41 -8.86 9.74
N ALA A 4 -4.07 -8.84 9.76
CA ALA A 4 -3.31 -7.63 10.02
C ALA A 4 -3.43 -6.61 8.87
N ASP A 5 -3.55 -7.11 7.63
CA ASP A 5 -3.80 -6.26 6.47
C ASP A 5 -5.21 -5.65 6.48
N ILE A 6 -6.23 -6.46 6.80
CA ILE A 6 -7.60 -5.95 6.98
C ILE A 6 -7.62 -4.85 8.05
N LEU A 7 -6.97 -5.09 9.19
CA LEU A 7 -6.84 -4.08 10.25
C LEU A 7 -6.15 -2.81 9.74
N ALA A 8 -5.04 -2.94 9.02
CA ALA A 8 -4.33 -1.81 8.44
C ALA A 8 -5.23 -0.97 7.54
N TRP A 9 -5.97 -1.63 6.64
CA TRP A 9 -6.87 -0.94 5.72
C TRP A 9 -8.09 -0.32 6.43
N THR A 10 -8.59 -0.95 7.49
CA THR A 10 -9.66 -0.36 8.32
C THR A 10 -9.17 0.90 9.03
N LEU A 11 -8.02 0.84 9.71
CA LEU A 11 -7.43 1.98 10.42
C LEU A 11 -7.10 3.14 9.46
N PHE A 12 -6.58 2.81 8.28
CA PHE A 12 -6.37 3.79 7.22
C PHE A 12 -7.68 4.48 6.81
N GLN A 13 -8.79 3.74 6.70
CA GLN A 13 -10.07 4.36 6.34
C GLN A 13 -10.66 5.21 7.47
N THR A 14 -10.32 4.95 8.73
CA THR A 14 -10.76 5.75 9.88
C THR A 14 -9.83 6.93 10.21
N GLY A 15 -8.67 7.02 9.55
CA GLY A 15 -7.70 8.11 9.71
C GLY A 15 -6.61 7.83 10.76
N ASP A 16 -6.56 6.62 11.30
CA ASP A 16 -5.57 6.19 12.30
C ASP A 16 -4.28 5.72 11.61
N ASP A 17 -3.66 6.59 10.80
CA ASP A 17 -2.62 6.21 9.84
C ASP A 17 -1.36 5.60 10.48
N ARG A 18 -1.00 6.03 11.70
CA ARG A 18 0.15 5.49 12.46
C ARG A 18 -0.08 4.03 12.88
N ASP A 19 -1.29 3.72 13.34
CA ASP A 19 -1.65 2.35 13.71
C ASP A 19 -1.83 1.49 12.45
N ALA A 20 -2.35 2.08 11.37
CA ALA A 20 -2.40 1.45 10.07
C ALA A 20 -1.01 1.04 9.56
N GLU A 21 -0.01 1.90 9.74
CA GLU A 21 1.39 1.61 9.39
C GLU A 21 1.95 0.43 10.19
N ALA A 22 1.69 0.38 11.50
CA ALA A 22 2.14 -0.73 12.34
C ALA A 22 1.48 -2.06 11.90
N ALA A 23 0.18 -2.04 11.61
CA ALA A 23 -0.57 -3.19 11.16
C ALA A 23 -0.11 -3.69 9.76
N SER A 24 0.18 -2.77 8.84
CA SER A 24 0.65 -3.11 7.49
C SER A 24 2.06 -3.74 7.51
N ARG A 25 2.97 -3.24 8.35
CA ARG A 25 4.28 -3.86 8.60
C ARG A 25 4.13 -5.29 9.13
N GLN A 26 3.20 -5.52 10.05
CA GLN A 26 2.91 -6.86 10.56
C GLN A 26 2.31 -7.79 9.49
N ALA A 27 1.55 -7.26 8.53
CA ALA A 27 1.00 -8.03 7.43
C ALA A 27 2.09 -8.66 6.54
N LEU A 28 3.16 -7.90 6.28
CA LEU A 28 4.29 -8.24 5.41
C LEU A 28 5.48 -8.88 6.13
N ARG A 29 5.50 -8.91 7.47
CA ARG A 29 6.65 -9.32 8.31
C ARG A 29 7.29 -10.67 7.95
N LEU A 30 6.53 -11.61 7.43
CA LEU A 30 7.01 -12.97 7.08
C LEU A 30 7.46 -13.10 5.61
N GLY A 31 7.76 -11.98 4.94
CA GLY A 31 8.11 -11.98 3.52
C GLY A 31 6.92 -12.26 2.61
N THR A 32 5.70 -11.92 3.06
CA THR A 32 4.48 -12.07 2.26
C THR A 32 4.62 -11.30 0.95
N GLN A 33 4.40 -11.97 -0.18
CA GLN A 33 4.44 -11.33 -1.50
C GLN A 33 3.04 -11.22 -2.10
N ASP A 34 2.29 -10.23 -1.63
CA ASP A 34 0.89 -9.99 -2.01
C ASP A 34 0.71 -8.55 -2.50
N ALA A 35 0.31 -8.39 -3.77
CA ALA A 35 0.15 -7.09 -4.41
C ALA A 35 -0.81 -6.15 -3.66
N THR A 36 -1.89 -6.69 -3.09
CA THR A 36 -2.88 -5.90 -2.35
C THR A 36 -2.28 -5.35 -1.06
N MET A 37 -1.50 -6.16 -0.34
CA MET A 37 -0.86 -5.73 0.92
C MET A 37 0.19 -4.65 0.70
N PHE A 38 0.98 -4.78 -0.38
CA PHE A 38 1.91 -3.73 -0.79
C PHE A 38 1.17 -2.45 -1.21
N PHE A 39 0.04 -2.58 -1.92
CA PHE A 39 -0.79 -1.42 -2.25
C PHE A 39 -1.32 -0.72 -0.99
N HIS A 40 -1.90 -1.46 -0.04
CA HIS A 40 -2.41 -0.86 1.20
C HIS A 40 -1.32 -0.12 1.98
N ARG A 41 -0.15 -0.75 2.16
CA ARG A 41 0.97 -0.10 2.84
C ARG A 41 1.46 1.13 2.08
N GLY A 42 1.63 1.05 0.77
CA GLY A 42 2.04 2.19 -0.06
C GLY A 42 1.06 3.37 0.04
N MET A 43 -0.25 3.12 0.11
CA MET A 43 -1.25 4.17 0.33
C MET A 43 -1.16 4.80 1.73
N ILE A 44 -0.93 4.00 2.76
CA ILE A 44 -0.70 4.48 4.15
C ILE A 44 0.55 5.36 4.20
N GLU A 45 1.66 4.89 3.62
CA GLU A 45 2.92 5.61 3.56
C GLU A 45 2.77 6.94 2.78
N ALA A 46 2.03 6.94 1.68
CA ALA A 46 1.75 8.15 0.91
C ALA A 46 1.01 9.21 1.75
N ARG A 47 -0.01 8.80 2.53
CA ARG A 47 -0.76 9.73 3.38
C ARG A 47 0.07 10.25 4.56
N LEU A 48 1.00 9.43 5.07
CA LEU A 48 1.96 9.83 6.09
C LEU A 48 3.10 10.72 5.56
N GLY A 49 3.12 11.03 4.26
CA GLY A 49 4.18 11.83 3.63
C GLY A 49 5.50 11.07 3.43
N GLN A 50 5.48 9.74 3.57
CA GLN A 50 6.64 8.87 3.38
C GLN A 50 6.84 8.53 1.90
N THR A 51 7.03 9.56 1.06
CA THR A 51 6.95 9.47 -0.40
C THR A 51 7.83 8.37 -1.01
N ALA A 52 9.09 8.25 -0.59
CA ALA A 52 10.00 7.26 -1.15
C ALA A 52 9.57 5.81 -0.84
N ALA A 53 9.08 5.56 0.37
CA ALA A 53 8.57 4.25 0.77
C ALA A 53 7.29 3.92 -0.01
N ALA A 54 6.37 4.87 -0.09
CA ALA A 54 5.13 4.74 -0.84
C ALA A 54 5.37 4.38 -2.32
N ILE A 55 6.32 5.05 -2.97
CA ILE A 55 6.71 4.75 -4.36
C ILE A 55 7.19 3.30 -4.47
N GLY A 56 8.06 2.86 -3.55
CA GLY A 56 8.59 1.50 -3.54
C GLY A 56 7.48 0.45 -3.42
N ASP A 57 6.60 0.59 -2.44
CA ASP A 57 5.54 -0.38 -2.18
C ASP A 57 4.46 -0.37 -3.29
N LEU A 58 4.12 0.80 -3.86
CA LEU A 58 3.17 0.89 -4.99
C LEU A 58 3.75 0.28 -6.27
N HIS A 59 5.04 0.47 -6.57
CA HIS A 59 5.69 -0.23 -7.67
C HIS A 59 5.74 -1.73 -7.42
N GLN A 60 6.03 -2.17 -6.21
CA GLN A 60 6.05 -3.59 -5.85
C GLN A 60 4.68 -4.24 -6.06
N ALA A 61 3.59 -3.56 -5.68
CA ALA A 61 2.23 -4.04 -5.94
C ALA A 61 1.96 -4.27 -7.43
N LEU A 62 2.30 -3.29 -8.27
CA LEU A 62 2.13 -3.38 -9.72
C LEU A 62 3.07 -4.39 -10.38
N TYR A 63 4.27 -4.59 -9.82
CA TYR A 63 5.22 -5.58 -10.29
C TYR A 63 4.74 -7.02 -10.00
N ILE A 64 4.21 -7.27 -8.80
CA ILE A 64 3.68 -8.59 -8.43
C ILE A 64 2.49 -8.96 -9.32
N ASN A 65 1.54 -8.04 -9.48
CA ASN A 65 0.42 -8.24 -10.39
C ASN A 65 -0.15 -6.88 -10.81
N PRO A 66 0.05 -6.43 -12.07
CA PRO A 66 -0.46 -5.13 -12.53
C PRO A 66 -1.99 -5.04 -12.63
N TYR A 67 -2.70 -6.16 -12.45
CA TYR A 67 -4.16 -6.29 -12.48
C TYR A 67 -4.71 -6.87 -11.17
N PHE A 68 -4.00 -6.71 -10.05
CA PHE A 68 -4.36 -7.27 -8.73
C PHE A 68 -5.76 -6.86 -8.25
N SER A 69 -6.29 -5.74 -8.75
CA SER A 69 -7.64 -5.27 -8.49
C SER A 69 -8.06 -4.31 -9.58
N LEU A 70 -9.29 -4.49 -10.10
CA LEU A 70 -9.89 -3.57 -11.07
C LEU A 70 -10.06 -2.16 -10.49
N LEU A 71 -10.20 -2.04 -9.17
CA LEU A 71 -10.35 -0.77 -8.49
C LEU A 71 -9.00 -0.17 -8.08
N TRP A 72 -8.12 -0.97 -7.49
CA TRP A 72 -6.93 -0.43 -6.83
C TRP A 72 -5.70 -0.33 -7.73
N ALA A 73 -5.57 -1.17 -8.76
CA ALA A 73 -4.43 -1.04 -9.67
C ALA A 73 -4.41 0.31 -10.43
N PRO A 74 -5.55 0.87 -10.89
CA PRO A 74 -5.59 2.24 -11.41
C PRO A 74 -5.25 3.30 -10.35
N VAL A 75 -5.70 3.12 -9.11
CA VAL A 75 -5.37 4.05 -8.00
C VAL A 75 -3.88 4.07 -7.73
N ALA A 76 -3.23 2.89 -7.64
CA ALA A 76 -1.78 2.79 -7.44
C ALA A 76 -1.00 3.56 -8.51
N ARG A 77 -1.41 3.41 -9.78
CA ARG A 77 -0.83 4.14 -10.92
C ARG A 77 -1.00 5.65 -10.78
N ASN A 78 -2.22 6.10 -10.49
CA ASN A 78 -2.49 7.54 -10.34
C ASN A 78 -1.73 8.14 -9.15
N THR A 79 -1.60 7.40 -8.06
CA THR A 79 -0.81 7.82 -6.91
C THR A 79 0.67 7.95 -7.29
N LEU A 80 1.26 6.97 -8.01
CA LEU A 80 2.63 7.08 -8.51
C LEU A 80 2.84 8.30 -9.42
N ILE A 81 1.88 8.62 -10.29
CA ILE A 81 1.90 9.84 -11.10
C ILE A 81 1.89 11.10 -10.21
N SER A 82 1.00 11.16 -9.22
CA SER A 82 0.93 12.30 -8.29
C SER A 82 2.19 12.48 -7.44
N LEU A 83 2.92 11.37 -7.20
CA LEU A 83 4.20 11.36 -6.48
C LEU A 83 5.41 11.58 -7.42
N GLY A 84 5.19 11.80 -8.72
CA GLY A 84 6.25 12.04 -9.70
C GLY A 84 7.09 10.81 -10.05
N ALA A 85 6.60 9.61 -9.77
CA ALA A 85 7.30 8.34 -9.99
C ALA A 85 6.84 7.57 -11.24
N MET A 86 5.89 8.11 -11.99
CA MET A 86 5.40 7.53 -13.23
C MET A 86 4.82 8.62 -14.13
N SER A 87 4.88 8.42 -15.44
CA SER A 87 4.43 9.35 -16.49
C SER A 87 3.57 8.63 -17.52
#